data_AF-A0A2D6YB33-F1
#
_entry.id   AF-A0A2D6YB33-F1
#
_cell.length_a   1.000
_cell.length_b   1.000
_cell.length_c   1.000
_cell.angle_alpha   90.00
_cell.angle_beta   90.00
_cell.angle_gamma   90.00
#
_symmetry.space_group_name_H-M   'P 1'
#
loop_
_entity.id
_entity.type
_entity.pdbx_description
1 polymer ?
#
loop_
_entity_poly.entity_id
_entity_poly.type
_entity_poly.pdbx_seq_one_letter_code
_entity_poly.pdbx_strand_id
1 'polypeptide(L)'
;MANFTVSWWVTFFDQEPELHYLVNEDIEADDLDELFDKLDEGIQEDEFTPEEQIPNNWDLGNLNLEYGIITDESGKEVYRDEDFKDEMVPAERRL
;
A
#
# COMPACT_ATOMS: atom_id res chain seq x y z
N MET A 1 13.85 7.97 -14.54
CA MET A 1 13.59 7.83 -13.10
C MET A 1 12.66 8.94 -12.65
N ALA A 2 11.39 8.61 -12.61
CA ALA A 2 10.35 9.32 -11.89
C ALA A 2 10.23 8.71 -10.48
N ASN A 3 9.71 9.50 -9.54
CA ASN A 3 9.35 9.00 -8.22
C ASN A 3 7.84 8.85 -8.13
N PHE A 4 7.38 7.71 -7.63
CA PHE A 4 5.97 7.44 -7.38
C PHE A 4 5.78 7.16 -5.90
N THR A 5 4.72 7.73 -5.33
CA THR A 5 4.29 7.36 -3.99
C THR A 5 3.22 6.28 -4.12
N VAL A 6 3.54 5.08 -3.65
CA VAL A 6 2.65 3.92 -3.58
C VAL A 6 2.02 3.87 -2.20
N SER A 7 0.70 3.92 -2.15
CA SER A 7 -0.09 3.81 -0.94
C SER A 7 -0.60 2.37 -0.81
N TRP A 8 0.08 1.58 0.01
CA TRP A 8 -0.25 0.19 0.31
C TRP A 8 -1.49 0.09 1.19
N TRP A 9 -2.49 -0.66 0.74
CA TRP A 9 -3.65 -1.04 1.53
C TRP A 9 -3.32 -2.31 2.32
N VAL A 10 -3.02 -2.13 3.60
CA VAL A 10 -2.70 -3.23 4.51
C VAL A 10 -3.94 -3.58 5.33
N THR A 11 -4.41 -4.83 5.20
CA THR A 11 -5.63 -5.30 5.88
C THR A 11 -5.31 -6.44 6.84
N PHE A 12 -5.45 -6.20 8.14
CA PHE A 12 -5.38 -7.24 9.17
C PHE A 12 -6.76 -7.90 9.33
N PHE A 13 -6.96 -9.04 8.66
CA PHE A 13 -8.23 -9.75 8.59
C PHE A 13 -8.52 -10.65 9.81
N ASP A 14 -7.53 -10.84 10.70
CA ASP A 14 -7.71 -11.58 11.95
C ASP A 14 -8.41 -10.75 13.04
N GLN A 15 -8.60 -9.44 12.81
CA GLN A 15 -9.24 -8.51 13.74
C GLN A 15 -10.76 -8.45 13.51
N GLU A 16 -11.52 -8.24 14.59
CA GLU A 16 -12.98 -8.06 14.52
C GLU A 16 -13.39 -6.69 15.11
N PRO A 17 -13.75 -5.68 14.27
CA PRO A 17 -13.75 -5.70 12.81
C PRO A 17 -12.32 -5.67 12.22
N GLU A 18 -12.19 -6.01 10.93
CA GLU A 18 -10.92 -5.93 10.19
C GLU A 18 -10.29 -4.55 10.34
N LEU A 19 -8.95 -4.50 10.45
CA LEU A 19 -8.23 -3.25 10.51
C LEU A 19 -7.56 -2.96 9.18
N HIS A 20 -7.93 -1.83 8.57
CA HIS A 20 -7.32 -1.36 7.34
C HIS A 20 -6.40 -0.16 7.62
N TYR A 21 -5.23 -0.18 7.01
CA TYR A 21 -4.25 0.89 6.98
C TYR A 21 -3.92 1.26 5.54
N LEU A 22 -3.49 2.50 5.36
CA LEU A 22 -2.90 2.98 4.11
C LEU A 22 -1.49 3.46 4.42
N VAL A 23 -0.47 2.83 3.87
CA VAL A 23 0.94 3.11 4.18
C VAL A 23 1.65 3.58 2.92
N ASN A 24 2.27 4.75 2.98
CA ASN A 24 2.95 5.31 1.81
C ASN A 24 4.42 4.88 1.76
N GLU A 25 4.87 4.48 0.57
CA GLU A 25 6.28 4.27 0.26
C GLU A 25 6.62 4.91 -1.09
N ASP A 26 7.79 5.53 -1.17
CA ASP A 26 8.31 6.12 -2.40
C ASP A 26 9.12 5.08 -3.18
N ILE A 27 8.76 4.85 -4.44
CA ILE A 27 9.39 3.87 -5.31
C ILE A 27 9.84 4.55 -6.61
N GLU A 28 11.11 4.35 -6.96
CA GLU A 28 11.69 4.86 -8.21
C GLU A 28 11.45 3.89 -9.37
N ALA A 29 10.91 4.40 -10.47
CA ALA A 29 10.73 3.70 -11.74
C ALA A 29 10.88 4.68 -12.92
N ASP A 30 11.22 4.21 -14.11
CA ASP A 30 11.30 5.08 -15.29
C ASP A 30 9.92 5.51 -15.78
N ASP A 31 8.92 4.63 -15.67
CA ASP A 31 7.52 4.90 -15.98
C ASP A 31 6.57 4.03 -15.16
N LEU A 32 5.26 4.17 -15.42
CA LEU A 32 4.21 3.47 -14.68
C LEU A 32 4.16 1.97 -15.02
N ASP A 33 4.53 1.57 -16.24
CA ASP A 33 4.53 0.16 -16.63
C ASP A 33 5.65 -0.58 -15.89
N GLU A 34 6.86 0.01 -15.81
CA GLU A 34 7.95 -0.54 -15.00
C GLU A 34 7.59 -0.59 -13.50
N LEU A 35 6.87 0.42 -13.01
CA LEU A 35 6.40 0.40 -11.61
C LEU A 35 5.48 -0.80 -11.36
N PHE A 36 4.50 -1.06 -12.23
CA PHE A 36 3.60 -2.20 -12.06
C PHE A 36 4.34 -3.53 -12.12
N ASP A 37 5.29 -3.69 -13.05
CA ASP A 37 6.13 -4.90 -13.11
C ASP A 37 6.87 -5.13 -11.78
N LYS A 38 7.46 -4.07 -11.19
CA LYS A 38 8.13 -4.14 -9.88
C LYS A 38 7.20 -4.48 -8.75
N LEU A 39 6.02 -3.85 -8.71
CA LEU A 39 5.04 -4.08 -7.65
C LEU A 39 4.53 -5.53 -7.69
N ASP A 40 4.15 -6.01 -8.87
CA ASP A 40 3.61 -7.36 -9.04
C ASP A 40 4.67 -8.45 -8.77
N GLU A 41 5.93 -8.22 -9.16
CA GLU A 41 7.06 -9.11 -8.84
C GLU A 41 7.36 -9.08 -7.35
N GLY A 42 7.52 -7.90 -6.75
CA GLY A 42 7.88 -7.77 -5.34
C GLY A 42 6.78 -8.28 -4.38
N ILE A 43 5.50 -8.22 -4.75
CA ILE A 43 4.42 -8.88 -3.98
C ILE A 43 4.54 -10.40 -4.07
N GLN A 44 4.86 -10.96 -5.24
CA GLN A 44 5.03 -12.40 -5.40
C GLN A 44 6.26 -12.94 -4.68
N GLU A 45 7.29 -12.12 -4.53
CA GLU A 45 8.55 -12.45 -3.86
C GLU A 45 8.59 -12.06 -2.37
N ASP A 46 7.49 -11.53 -1.81
CA ASP A 46 7.40 -11.03 -0.43
C ASP A 46 8.47 -9.95 -0.11
N GLU A 47 8.77 -9.06 -1.07
CA GLU A 47 9.80 -8.02 -0.91
C GLU A 47 9.32 -6.79 -0.12
N PHE A 48 8.02 -6.50 -0.17
CA PHE A 48 7.43 -5.32 0.47
C PHE A 48 6.95 -5.64 1.90
N THR A 49 7.27 -4.74 2.84
CA THR A 49 6.89 -4.88 4.26
C THR A 49 6.31 -3.58 4.85
N PRO A 50 5.30 -2.95 4.21
CA PRO A 50 4.74 -1.67 4.68
C PRO A 50 4.11 -1.79 6.07
N GLU A 51 3.73 -2.99 6.51
CA GLU A 51 3.27 -3.25 7.86
C GLU A 51 4.30 -2.90 8.93
N GLU A 52 5.60 -2.88 8.64
CA GLU A 52 6.66 -2.48 9.59
C GLU A 52 6.53 -1.02 10.05
N GLN A 53 5.77 -0.20 9.31
CA GLN A 53 5.43 1.17 9.72
C GLN A 53 4.23 1.22 10.69
N ILE A 54 3.46 0.13 10.80
CA ILE A 54 2.25 0.03 11.62
C ILE A 54 2.61 -0.32 13.07
N PRO A 55 2.20 0.50 14.06
CA PRO A 55 2.48 0.21 15.46
C PRO A 55 1.89 -1.13 15.93
N ASN A 56 2.73 -1.94 16.58
CA ASN A 56 2.39 -3.27 17.10
C ASN A 56 1.86 -4.25 16.03
N ASN A 57 2.34 -4.17 14.78
CA ASN A 57 1.90 -5.03 13.68
C ASN A 57 1.86 -6.54 14.05
N TRP A 58 2.83 -7.03 14.83
CA TRP A 58 2.98 -8.43 15.24
C TRP A 58 1.81 -8.92 16.11
N ASP A 59 1.12 -8.01 16.81
CA ASP A 59 -0.04 -8.31 17.65
C ASP A 59 -1.36 -8.26 16.87
N LEU A 60 -1.35 -7.76 15.62
CA LEU A 60 -2.55 -7.59 14.80
C LEU A 60 -2.93 -8.84 13.99
N GLY A 61 -2.05 -9.84 13.94
CA GLY A 61 -2.29 -11.11 13.25
C GLY A 61 -1.84 -11.10 11.80
N ASN A 62 -2.41 -11.98 10.99
CA ASN A 62 -2.12 -12.08 9.57
C ASN A 62 -2.73 -10.90 8.81
N LEU A 63 -2.13 -10.58 7.66
CA LEU A 63 -2.52 -9.47 6.82
C LEU A 63 -2.67 -9.86 5.35
N ASN A 64 -3.46 -9.07 4.63
CA ASN A 64 -3.44 -8.99 3.16
C ASN A 64 -2.78 -7.67 2.75
N LEU A 65 -1.99 -7.70 1.67
CA LEU A 65 -1.27 -6.56 1.15
C LEU A 65 -1.65 -6.31 -0.31
N GLU A 66 -2.10 -5.10 -0.61
CA GLU A 66 -2.44 -4.63 -1.96
C GLU A 66 -1.96 -3.19 -2.16
N TYR A 67 -1.69 -2.74 -3.39
CA TYR A 67 -1.41 -1.32 -3.66
C TYR A 67 -2.73 -0.60 -4.01
N GLY A 68 -3.20 0.27 -3.12
CA GLY A 68 -4.52 0.90 -3.26
C GLY A 68 -4.51 2.14 -4.16
N ILE A 69 -3.51 3.01 -3.99
CA ILE A 69 -3.39 4.28 -4.72
C ILE A 69 -1.93 4.49 -5.12
N ILE A 70 -1.69 5.04 -6.31
CA ILE A 70 -0.36 5.51 -6.72
C ILE A 70 -0.47 6.95 -7.19
N THR A 71 0.44 7.80 -6.69
CA THR A 71 0.57 9.20 -7.11
C THR A 71 1.94 9.46 -7.74
N ASP A 72 1.97 10.35 -8.73
CA ASP A 72 3.22 10.84 -9.31
C ASP A 72 3.91 11.88 -8.41
N GLU A 73 5.11 12.31 -8.79
CA GLU A 73 5.90 13.33 -8.06
C GLU A 73 5.17 14.67 -7.81
N SER A 74 4.11 14.96 -8.58
CA SER A 74 3.29 16.16 -8.41
C SER A 74 2.14 15.98 -7.41
N GLY A 75 1.98 14.76 -6.88
CA GLY A 75 0.87 14.35 -6.04
C GLY A 75 -0.41 14.03 -6.83
N LYS A 76 -0.32 13.88 -8.16
CA LYS A 76 -1.47 13.51 -8.98
C LYS A 76 -1.66 12.00 -8.93
N GLU A 77 -2.87 11.57 -8.64
CA GLU A 77 -3.28 10.16 -8.74
C GLU A 77 -3.14 9.67 -10.20
N VAL A 78 -2.32 8.64 -10.38
CA VAL A 78 -2.10 7.98 -11.67
C VAL A 78 -2.71 6.58 -11.70
N TYR A 79 -3.00 6.01 -10.53
CA TYR A 79 -3.69 4.74 -10.38
C TYR A 79 -4.48 4.69 -9.07
N ARG A 80 -5.59 3.96 -9.09
CA ARG A 80 -6.39 3.58 -7.94
C ARG A 80 -6.98 2.20 -8.21
N ASP A 81 -6.84 1.31 -7.23
CA ASP A 81 -7.48 -0.01 -7.26
C ASP A 81 -9.01 0.14 -7.17
N GLU A 82 -9.75 -0.63 -7.97
CA GLU A 82 -11.22 -0.53 -8.06
C GLU A 82 -11.92 -1.04 -6.79
N ASP A 83 -11.29 -1.95 -6.05
CA ASP A 83 -11.78 -2.53 -4.82
C ASP A 83 -11.32 -1.76 -3.57
N PHE A 84 -10.41 -0.78 -3.72
CA PHE A 84 -9.95 0.06 -2.62
C PHE A 84 -11.08 0.94 -2.04
N LYS A 85 -11.38 0.71 -0.76
CA LYS A 85 -12.43 1.44 -0.02
C LYS A 85 -11.82 2.45 0.95
N ASP A 86 -11.66 3.69 0.50
CA ASP A 86 -11.08 4.79 1.29
C ASP A 86 -11.79 5.00 2.65
N GLU A 87 -13.11 4.77 2.68
CA GLU A 87 -13.95 4.87 3.88
C GLU A 87 -13.64 3.83 4.97
N MET A 88 -12.99 2.72 4.60
CA MET A 88 -12.57 1.66 5.52
C MET A 88 -11.25 2.00 6.22
N VAL A 89 -10.54 3.04 5.76
CA VAL A 89 -9.27 3.50 6.34
C VAL A 89 -9.46 4.83 7.07
N PRO A 90 -9.60 4.81 8.41
CA PRO A 90 -9.66 6.02 9.23
C PRO A 90 -8.44 6.91 9.03
N ALA A 91 -8.58 8.21 9.28
CA ALA A 91 -7.50 9.18 9.12
C ALA A 91 -6.27 8.84 9.99
N GLU A 92 -6.46 8.29 11.20
CA GLU A 92 -5.35 7.87 12.06
C GLU A 92 -4.59 6.63 11.57
N ARG A 93 -5.05 5.96 10.50
CA ARG A 93 -4.42 4.76 9.92
C ARG A 93 -3.83 5.01 8.52
N ARG A 94 -3.66 6.28 8.16
CA ARG A 94 -2.97 6.72 6.94
C ARG A 94 -1.56 7.17 7.36
N LEU A 95 -0.55 6.38 7.01
CA LEU A 95 0.83 6.49 7.45
C LEU A 95 1.73 6.99 6.32
#